data_AF-A0A3P3ZFW4-F1
#
_entry.id   AF-A0A3P3ZFW4-F1
#
_cell.length_a   1.000
_cell.length_b   1.000
_cell.length_c   1.000
_cell.angle_alpha   90.00
_cell.angle_beta   90.00
_cell.angle_gamma   90.00
#
_symmetry.space_group_name_H-M   'P 1'
#
loop_
_entity.id
_entity.type
_entity.pdbx_description
1 polymer ?
#
loop_
_entity_poly.entity_id
_entity_poly.type
_entity_poly.pdbx_seq_one_letter_code
_entity_poly.pdbx_strand_id
1 'polypeptide(L)'
;MLRRSFTLRRVSPFSLFQKHLGKTGVLKGLKNPLKKSSELYRRLSTPERKMFEERARRVTYPALDAYNRFQKQYASRFVHLPMKQRQRKVAQVWAELKMSGKLKIPNVAARKIKAAAKKKAAKKKTNRSISTPSKVADKKSLK
;
A
#
# COMPACT_ATOMS: atom_id res chain seq x y z
N MET A 1 -12.18 28.98 13.83
CA MET A 1 -11.50 27.78 14.34
C MET A 1 -11.01 26.90 13.19
N LEU A 2 -9.72 26.94 12.84
CA LEU A 2 -9.17 26.03 11.83
C LEU A 2 -9.10 24.62 12.44
N ARG A 3 -10.02 23.72 12.05
CA ARG A 3 -9.90 22.27 12.30
C ARG A 3 -8.75 21.71 11.47
N ARG A 4 -7.50 21.96 11.85
CA ARG A 4 -6.35 21.21 11.34
C ARG A 4 -6.40 19.83 11.96
N SER A 5 -7.16 18.93 11.35
CA SER A 5 -7.00 17.50 11.61
C SER A 5 -5.62 17.09 11.10
N PHE A 6 -4.62 17.16 11.97
CA PHE A 6 -3.30 16.56 11.76
C PHE A 6 -3.45 15.04 11.79
N THR A 7 -4.14 14.49 10.80
CA THR A 7 -4.03 13.06 10.50
C THR A 7 -2.56 12.81 10.16
N LEU A 8 -1.84 12.14 11.05
CA LEU A 8 -0.44 11.77 10.86
C LEU A 8 -0.36 10.79 9.68
N ARG A 9 -0.21 11.33 8.48
CA ARG A 9 -0.05 10.55 7.24
C ARG A 9 1.43 10.48 6.90
N ARG A 10 1.88 9.29 6.49
CA ARG A 10 3.27 9.08 6.04
C ARG A 10 3.57 9.80 4.72
N VAL A 11 2.56 10.00 3.88
CA VAL A 11 2.66 10.71 2.60
C VAL A 11 1.50 11.68 2.48
N SER A 12 1.77 12.87 1.95
CA SER A 12 0.72 13.83 1.61
C SER A 12 -0.16 13.30 0.45
N PRO A 13 -1.49 13.50 0.49
CA PRO A 13 -2.37 13.20 -0.64
C PRO A 13 -1.93 13.92 -1.94
N PHE A 14 -1.37 15.13 -1.82
CA PHE A 14 -0.83 15.89 -2.94
C PHE A 14 0.35 15.16 -3.62
N SER A 15 1.28 14.60 -2.84
CA SER A 15 2.43 13.87 -3.39
C SER A 15 1.99 12.61 -4.15
N LEU A 16 0.92 11.95 -3.71
CA LEU A 16 0.33 10.82 -4.45
C LEU A 16 -0.33 11.27 -5.75
N PHE A 17 -1.01 12.41 -5.75
CA PHE A 17 -1.58 13.01 -6.95
C PHE A 17 -0.49 13.41 -7.95
N GLN A 18 0.57 14.07 -7.51
CA GLN A 18 1.69 14.43 -8.37
C GLN A 18 2.36 13.20 -8.99
N LYS A 19 2.55 12.13 -8.20
CA LYS A 19 3.03 10.84 -8.72
C LYS A 19 2.09 10.24 -9.76
N HIS A 20 0.78 10.39 -9.57
CA HIS A 20 -0.23 9.96 -10.53
C HIS A 20 -0.11 10.74 -11.84
N LEU A 21 -0.01 12.07 -11.78
CA LEU A 21 0.17 12.92 -12.97
C LEU A 21 1.48 12.64 -13.73
N GLY A 22 2.55 12.29 -13.01
CA GLY A 22 3.80 11.85 -13.62
C GLY A 22 3.65 10.53 -14.40
N LYS A 23 2.86 9.58 -13.86
CA LYS A 23 2.57 8.31 -14.53
C LYS A 23 1.68 8.46 -15.76
N THR A 24 0.70 9.36 -15.71
CA THR A 24 -0.17 9.65 -16.86
C THR A 24 0.50 10.49 -17.92
N GLY A 25 1.72 11.00 -17.66
CA GLY A 25 2.47 11.81 -18.62
C GLY A 25 2.02 13.27 -18.69
N VAL A 26 1.01 13.69 -17.91
CA VAL A 26 0.46 15.05 -17.90
C VAL A 26 1.49 16.11 -17.53
N LEU A 27 2.55 15.72 -16.81
CA LEU A 27 3.64 16.61 -16.39
C LEU A 27 4.86 16.58 -17.31
N LYS A 28 4.88 15.74 -18.36
CA LYS A 28 6.04 15.63 -19.26
C LYS A 28 6.15 16.88 -20.13
N GLY A 29 7.37 17.38 -20.33
CA GLY A 29 7.65 18.54 -21.19
C GLY A 29 7.22 19.90 -20.62
N LEU A 30 6.64 19.95 -19.42
CA LEU A 30 6.28 21.22 -18.79
C LEU A 30 7.50 21.88 -18.16
N LYS A 31 7.65 23.19 -18.39
CA LYS A 31 8.68 24.03 -17.75
C LYS A 31 8.55 24.05 -16.22
N ASN A 32 7.31 24.05 -15.71
CA ASN A 32 6.99 24.12 -14.28
C ASN A 32 5.95 23.07 -13.86
N PRO A 33 6.32 21.78 -13.75
CA PRO A 33 5.40 20.70 -13.44
C PRO A 33 4.79 20.82 -12.04
N LEU A 34 5.54 21.37 -11.08
CA LEU A 34 5.08 21.55 -9.70
C LEU A 34 3.92 22.56 -9.63
N LYS A 35 4.07 23.73 -10.26
CA LYS A 35 3.02 24.76 -10.32
C LYS A 35 1.74 24.20 -10.93
N LYS A 36 1.86 23.53 -12.09
CA LYS A 36 0.71 22.92 -12.77
C LYS A 36 0.04 21.84 -11.92
N SER A 37 0.82 20.98 -11.26
CA SER A 37 0.26 19.95 -10.38
C SER A 37 -0.48 20.54 -9.18
N SER A 38 0.00 21.65 -8.61
CA SER A 38 -0.67 22.35 -7.51
C SER A 38 -2.00 22.97 -7.95
N GLU A 39 -2.02 23.63 -9.11
CA GLU A 39 -3.25 24.17 -9.71
C GLU A 39 -4.29 23.08 -9.97
N LEU A 40 -3.88 21.98 -10.59
CA LEU A 40 -4.77 20.84 -10.85
C LEU A 40 -5.28 20.21 -9.56
N TYR A 41 -4.43 20.08 -8.54
CA TYR A 41 -4.83 19.53 -7.26
C TYR A 41 -5.87 20.40 -6.53
N ARG A 42 -5.75 21.72 -6.64
CA ARG A 42 -6.73 22.67 -6.08
C ARG A 42 -8.08 22.61 -6.80
N ARG A 43 -8.08 22.27 -8.08
CA ARG A 43 -9.28 22.12 -8.93
C ARG A 43 -9.94 20.74 -8.83
N LEU A 44 -9.36 19.79 -8.09
CA LEU A 44 -9.95 18.47 -7.92
C LEU A 44 -11.32 18.55 -7.26
N SER A 45 -12.24 17.72 -7.73
CA SER A 45 -13.53 17.55 -7.08
C SER A 45 -13.37 16.92 -5.69
N THR A 46 -14.33 17.18 -4.79
CA THR A 46 -14.37 16.58 -3.45
C THR A 46 -14.21 15.05 -3.44
N PRO A 47 -14.88 14.26 -4.31
CA PRO A 47 -14.70 12.80 -4.32
C PRO A 47 -13.28 12.38 -4.74
N GLU A 48 -12.69 13.03 -5.75
CA GLU A 48 -11.33 12.70 -6.20
C GLU A 48 -10.30 13.03 -5.12
N ARG A 49 -10.47 14.16 -4.44
CA ARG A 49 -9.61 14.54 -3.31
C ARG A 49 -9.70 13.51 -2.19
N LYS A 50 -10.92 13.09 -1.80
CA LYS A 50 -11.13 12.03 -0.81
C LYS A 50 -10.46 10.71 -1.23
N MET A 51 -10.49 10.35 -2.50
CA MET A 51 -9.81 9.16 -3.00
C MET A 51 -8.30 9.21 -2.74
N PHE A 52 -7.63 10.33 -3.04
CA PHE A 52 -6.19 10.49 -2.74
C PHE A 52 -5.91 10.51 -1.24
N GLU A 53 -6.82 11.08 -0.46
CA GLU A 53 -6.74 11.07 0.99
C GLU A 53 -6.79 9.66 1.58
N GLU A 54 -7.72 8.83 1.12
CA GLU A 54 -7.84 7.42 1.50
C GLU A 54 -6.63 6.60 1.04
N ARG A 55 -6.13 6.85 -0.18
CA ARG A 55 -4.88 6.23 -0.64
C ARG A 55 -3.72 6.60 0.28
N ALA A 56 -3.58 7.87 0.65
CA ALA A 56 -2.52 8.35 1.55
C ALA A 56 -2.57 7.68 2.92
N ARG A 57 -3.77 7.44 3.47
CA ARG A 57 -3.96 6.71 4.73
C ARG A 57 -3.48 5.26 4.65
N ARG A 58 -3.61 4.63 3.48
CA ARG A 58 -3.26 3.22 3.26
C ARG A 58 -1.80 2.99 2.87
N VAL A 59 -1.06 4.03 2.50
CA VAL A 59 0.34 3.90 2.10
C VAL A 59 1.19 3.57 3.32
N THR A 60 1.89 2.44 3.25
CA THR A 60 2.85 1.98 4.26
C THR A 60 4.24 1.85 3.64
N TYR A 61 5.28 1.99 4.47
CA TYR A 61 6.69 1.86 4.06
C TYR A 61 7.32 0.64 4.73
N PRO A 62 7.06 -0.57 4.23
CA PRO A 62 7.51 -1.81 4.87
C PRO A 62 9.03 -1.89 5.02
N ALA A 63 9.79 -1.31 4.07
CA ALA A 63 11.25 -1.27 4.15
C ALA A 63 11.75 -0.38 5.29
N LEU A 64 11.12 0.80 5.48
CA LEU A 64 11.45 1.71 6.58
C LEU A 64 11.04 1.11 7.92
N ASP A 65 9.85 0.49 7.99
CA ASP A 65 9.40 -0.19 9.20
C ASP A 65 10.32 -1.36 9.57
N ALA A 66 10.79 -2.13 8.58
CA ALA A 66 11.76 -3.20 8.78
C ALA A 66 13.10 -2.65 9.29
N TYR A 67 13.60 -1.56 8.70
CA TYR A 67 14.82 -0.91 9.16
C TYR A 67 14.67 -0.37 10.60
N ASN A 68 13.56 0.28 10.93
CA ASN A 68 13.30 0.78 12.27
C ASN A 68 13.24 -0.35 13.31
N ARG A 69 12.64 -1.50 12.95
CA ARG A 69 12.65 -2.70 13.81
C ARG A 69 14.06 -3.24 13.99
N PHE A 70 14.82 -3.32 12.90
CA PHE A 70 16.22 -3.76 12.94
C PHE A 70 17.07 -2.83 13.82
N GLN A 71 16.93 -1.51 13.66
CA GLN A 71 17.63 -0.54 14.49
C GLN A 71 17.31 -0.73 15.98
N LYS A 72 16.04 -0.95 16.35
CA LYS A 72 15.67 -1.21 17.75
C LYS A 72 16.33 -2.47 18.30
N GLN A 73 16.45 -3.53 17.49
CA GLN A 73 17.05 -4.80 17.90
C GLN A 73 18.58 -4.76 17.97
N TYR A 74 19.22 -4.06 17.03
CA TYR A 74 20.69 -4.05 16.89
C TYR A 74 21.37 -2.88 17.59
N ALA A 75 20.67 -1.78 17.87
CA ALA A 75 21.27 -0.62 18.52
C ALA A 75 21.80 -0.93 19.94
N SER A 76 21.20 -1.89 20.64
CA SER A 76 21.66 -2.33 21.97
C SER A 76 23.05 -2.98 21.95
N ARG A 77 23.47 -3.55 20.81
CA ARG A 77 24.78 -4.20 20.66
C ARG A 77 25.93 -3.20 20.59
N PHE A 78 25.63 -1.94 20.29
CA PHE A 78 26.59 -0.87 20.05
C PHE A 78 26.45 0.24 21.10
N VAL A 79 26.02 -0.12 22.32
CA VAL A 79 25.80 0.86 23.40
C VAL A 79 27.09 1.54 23.84
N HIS A 80 28.22 0.82 23.75
CA HIS A 80 29.57 1.33 24.01
C HIS A 80 30.02 2.42 23.02
N LEU A 81 29.36 2.56 21.87
CA LEU A 81 29.67 3.59 20.88
C LEU A 81 28.82 4.85 21.08
N PRO A 82 29.37 6.05 20.79
CA PRO A 82 28.61 7.29 20.68
C PRO A 82 27.44 7.16 19.68
N MET A 83 26.33 7.83 19.94
CA MET A 83 25.07 7.68 19.18
C MET A 83 25.23 7.82 17.66
N LYS A 84 26.03 8.79 17.20
CA LYS A 84 26.30 9.01 15.76
C LYS A 84 27.04 7.84 15.12
N GLN A 85 28.02 7.26 15.83
CA GLN A 85 28.77 6.09 15.36
C GLN A 85 27.90 4.83 15.40
N ARG A 86 27.07 4.68 16.44
CA ARG A 86 26.07 3.61 16.56
C ARG A 86 25.12 3.57 15.35
N GLN A 87 24.55 4.71 14.98
CA GLN A 87 23.67 4.79 13.80
C GLN A 87 24.37 4.38 12.51
N ARG A 88 25.63 4.82 12.32
CA ARG A 88 26.45 4.44 11.15
C ARG A 88 26.72 2.93 11.12
N LYS A 89 27.10 2.32 12.24
CA LYS A 89 27.35 0.87 12.33
C LYS A 89 26.08 0.06 12.06
N VAL A 90 24.95 0.45 12.64
CA VAL A 90 23.66 -0.21 12.34
C VAL A 90 23.30 -0.10 10.85
N ALA A 91 23.51 1.06 10.24
CA ALA A 91 23.28 1.25 8.80
C ALA A 91 24.20 0.38 7.93
N GLN A 92 25.48 0.26 8.29
CA GLN A 92 26.45 -0.62 7.61
C GLN A 92 26.01 -2.09 7.67
N VAL A 93 25.71 -2.60 8.86
CA VAL A 93 25.27 -3.99 9.04
C VAL A 93 23.97 -4.26 8.27
N TRP A 94 23.03 -3.32 8.28
CA TRP A 94 21.80 -3.44 7.48
C TRP A 94 22.10 -3.54 5.98
N ALA A 95 23.03 -2.72 5.48
CA ALA A 95 23.43 -2.75 4.06
C ALA A 95 24.11 -4.07 3.69
N GLU A 96 25.06 -4.55 4.51
CA GLU A 96 25.74 -5.83 4.32
C GLU A 96 24.76 -7.02 4.31
N LEU A 97 23.82 -7.03 5.25
CA LEU A 97 22.78 -8.06 5.33
C LEU A 97 21.79 -8.01 4.15
N LYS A 98 21.58 -6.83 3.56
CA LYS A 98 20.76 -6.66 2.36
C LYS A 98 21.49 -7.15 1.12
N MET A 99 22.78 -6.85 0.98
CA MET A 99 23.63 -7.31 -0.13
C MET A 99 23.82 -8.82 -0.11
N SER A 100 23.98 -9.42 1.07
CA SER A 100 24.09 -10.87 1.24
C SER A 100 22.76 -11.64 1.08
N GLY A 101 21.65 -10.95 0.79
CA GLY A 101 20.35 -11.58 0.56
C GLY A 101 19.68 -12.20 1.79
N LYS A 102 20.29 -12.06 2.98
CA LYS A 102 19.78 -12.63 4.24
C LYS A 102 18.56 -11.88 4.78
N LEU A 103 18.37 -10.62 4.37
CA LEU A 103 17.19 -9.81 4.75
C LEU A 103 16.07 -9.90 3.71
N LYS A 104 15.04 -10.71 4.01
CA LYS A 104 13.79 -10.71 3.24
C LYS A 104 12.87 -9.58 3.74
N ILE A 105 12.97 -8.39 3.14
CA ILE A 105 12.01 -7.32 3.40
C ILE A 105 10.67 -7.71 2.77
N PRO A 106 9.56 -7.81 3.53
CA PRO A 106 8.28 -8.20 2.97
C PRO A 106 7.80 -7.14 1.98
N ASN A 107 7.74 -7.51 0.70
CA ASN A 107 7.14 -6.66 -0.33
C ASN A 107 5.62 -6.64 -0.13
N VAL A 108 5.07 -5.50 0.32
CA VAL A 108 3.63 -5.35 0.60
C VAL A 108 2.76 -5.61 -0.63
N ALA A 109 3.30 -5.40 -1.84
CA ALA A 109 2.62 -5.75 -3.09
C ALA A 109 2.36 -7.27 -3.20
N ALA A 110 3.31 -8.10 -2.78
CA ALA A 110 3.21 -9.56 -2.87
C ALA A 110 2.18 -10.16 -1.89
N ARG A 111 1.98 -9.52 -0.72
CA ARG A 111 0.97 -9.98 0.27
C ARG A 111 -0.47 -9.80 -0.22
N LYS A 112 -0.76 -8.75 -0.99
CA LYS A 112 -2.12 -8.50 -1.52
C LYS A 112 -2.52 -9.50 -2.60
N ILE A 113 -1.58 -9.93 -3.45
CA ILE A 113 -1.83 -10.93 -4.50
C ILE A 113 -2.21 -12.28 -3.88
N LYS A 114 -1.47 -12.73 -2.85
CA LYS A 114 -1.78 -13.98 -2.14
C LYS A 114 -3.12 -13.95 -1.40
N ALA A 115 -3.46 -12.82 -0.76
CA ALA A 115 -4.74 -12.67 -0.07
C ALA A 115 -5.94 -12.65 -1.03
N ALA A 116 -5.82 -12.01 -2.19
CA ALA A 116 -6.86 -12.01 -3.22
C ALA A 116 -7.05 -13.40 -3.86
N ALA A 117 -5.96 -14.13 -4.11
CA ALA A 117 -6.00 -15.50 -4.62
C ALA A 117 -6.70 -16.46 -3.64
N LYS A 118 -6.42 -16.32 -2.33
CA LYS A 118 -7.05 -17.15 -1.29
C LYS A 118 -8.57 -16.90 -1.17
N LYS A 119 -9.02 -15.65 -1.33
CA LYS A 119 -10.46 -15.31 -1.36
C LYS A 119 -11.19 -15.82 -2.60
N LYS A 120 -10.54 -15.82 -3.79
CA LYS A 120 -11.12 -16.41 -5.01
C LYS A 120 -11.23 -17.94 -4.92
N ALA A 121 -10.26 -18.60 -4.31
CA ALA A 121 -10.30 -20.05 -4.08
C ALA A 121 -11.40 -20.46 -3.09
N ALA A 122 -11.64 -19.66 -2.04
CA ALA A 122 -12.73 -19.90 -1.09
C ALA A 122 -14.11 -19.75 -1.74
N LYS A 123 -14.32 -18.71 -2.57
CA LYS A 123 -15.60 -18.49 -3.27
C LYS A 123 -15.95 -19.57 -4.32
N LYS A 124 -14.94 -20.24 -4.89
CA LYS A 124 -15.15 -21.30 -5.89
C LYS A 124 -15.54 -22.65 -5.27
N LYS A 125 -15.25 -22.87 -3.98
CA LYS A 125 -15.61 -24.11 -3.27
C LYS A 125 -17.03 -24.10 -2.69
N THR A 126 -17.63 -22.93 -2.46
CA THR A 126 -18.97 -22.84 -1.87
C THR A 126 -20.10 -22.96 -2.90
N ASN A 127 -19.84 -22.75 -4.19
CA ASN A 127 -20.88 -22.77 -5.23
C ASN A 127 -21.02 -24.13 -5.97
N ARG A 128 -20.41 -25.22 -5.46
CA ARG A 128 -20.45 -26.54 -6.13
C ARG A 128 -21.24 -27.63 -5.39
N SER A 129 -22.01 -27.25 -4.38
CA SER A 129 -23.00 -28.12 -3.70
C SER A 129 -24.11 -27.18 -3.24
N ILE A 130 -25.20 -27.00 -3.98
CA ILE A 130 -26.34 -27.92 -4.01
C ILE A 130 -27.01 -27.75 -5.39
N SER A 131 -26.93 -28.78 -6.23
CA SER A 131 -27.81 -28.97 -7.38
C SER A 131 -28.62 -30.23 -7.12
N THR A 132 -29.77 -30.09 -6.46
CA THR A 132 -30.82 -31.11 -6.52
C THR A 132 -31.66 -30.84 -7.77
N PRO A 133 -31.89 -31.86 -8.62
CA PRO A 133 -32.57 -31.66 -9.90
C PRO A 133 -34.08 -31.49 -9.71
N SER A 134 -34.63 -30.47 -10.35
CA SER A 134 -36.05 -30.29 -10.60
C SER A 134 -36.58 -31.50 -11.38
N LYS A 135 -37.51 -32.27 -10.81
CA LYS A 135 -38.31 -33.23 -11.56
C LYS A 135 -39.66 -32.59 -11.87
N VAL A 136 -39.75 -32.06 -13.08
CA VAL A 136 -41.01 -31.70 -13.75
C VAL A 136 -41.77 -32.99 -14.03
N ALA A 137 -43.06 -33.02 -13.73
CA ALA A 137 -44.01 -33.95 -14.32
C ALA A 137 -45.25 -33.16 -14.75
N ASP A 138 -45.38 -33.05 -16.07
CA ASP A 138 -46.46 -32.42 -16.83
C ASP A 138 -47.74 -33.30 -16.79
N LYS A 139 -48.89 -32.60 -16.74
CA LYS A 139 -50.22 -32.88 -17.36
C LYS A 139 -50.73 -34.32 -17.50
N LYS A 140 -51.99 -34.53 -17.05
CA LYS A 140 -53.15 -34.76 -17.95
C LYS A 140 -54.48 -34.88 -17.21
N SER A 141 -55.51 -34.36 -17.87
CA SER A 141 -56.96 -34.46 -17.64
C SER A 141 -57.48 -35.82 -17.19
N LEU A 142 -58.61 -35.86 -16.47
CA LEU A 142 -59.86 -36.49 -16.94
C LEU A 142 -61.03 -36.25 -15.97
N LYS A 143 -62.14 -35.76 -16.56
CA LYS A 143 -63.57 -35.86 -16.19
C LYS A 143 -64.06 -35.23 -14.90
#